data_AF-A0A3A5JGD8-F1
#
_entry.id   AF-A0A3A5JGD8-F1
#
_cell.length_a   1.000
_cell.length_b   1.000
_cell.length_c   1.000
_cell.angle_alpha   90.00
_cell.angle_beta   90.00
_cell.angle_gamma   90.00
#
_symmetry.space_group_name_H-M   'P 1'
#
loop_
_entity.id
_entity.type
_entity.pdbx_description
1 polymer ?
#
loop_
_entity_poly.entity_id
_entity_poly.type
_entity_poly.pdbx_seq_one_letter_code
_entity_poly.pdbx_strand_id
1 'polypeptide(L)'
;MRFMNGADERLGAHSYPTTTADLIETHGDLEIAFPNGTETLGDVFGRVDESTFETAEEARLMLYSALGDAAIGRKFYSDRDPTRLDEDGPEPVSL
;
A
#
# COMPACT_ATOMS: atom_id res chain seq x y z
N MET A 1 9.90 10.02 -5.96
CA MET A 1 8.45 9.72 -5.87
C MET A 1 8.12 9.73 -4.38
N ARG A 2 7.40 10.74 -3.87
CA ARG A 2 7.15 10.92 -2.42
C ARG A 2 5.71 10.52 -2.09
N PHE A 3 5.34 9.28 -2.41
CA PHE A 3 4.03 8.73 -2.07
C PHE A 3 4.01 8.34 -0.59
N MET A 4 2.86 8.46 0.07
CA MET A 4 2.63 8.05 1.47
C MET A 4 3.42 8.78 2.57
N ASN A 5 4.33 9.71 2.26
CA ASN A 5 5.07 10.44 3.31
C ASN A 5 4.17 11.13 4.35
N GLY A 6 3.03 11.68 3.93
CA GLY A 6 2.08 12.27 4.89
C GLY A 6 1.55 11.26 5.90
N ALA A 7 1.22 10.03 5.45
CA ALA A 7 0.79 8.94 6.32
C ALA A 7 1.92 8.44 7.21
N ASP A 8 3.12 8.29 6.66
CA ASP A 8 4.30 7.86 7.43
C ASP A 8 4.62 8.85 8.55
N GLU A 9 4.61 10.16 8.24
CA GLU A 9 4.85 11.25 9.19
C GLU A 9 3.79 11.26 10.30
N ARG A 10 2.50 11.08 9.96
CA ARG A 10 1.40 11.05 10.95
C ARG A 10 1.42 9.82 11.84
N LEU A 11 1.60 8.63 11.25
CA LEU A 11 1.70 7.38 12.00
C LEU A 11 2.95 7.35 12.89
N GLY A 12 4.06 7.96 12.47
CA GLY A 12 5.27 8.08 13.27
C GLY A 12 5.16 9.06 14.45
N ALA A 13 4.29 10.08 14.33
CA ALA A 13 4.03 11.05 15.39
C ALA A 13 2.88 10.65 16.33
N HIS A 14 2.10 9.63 15.98
CA HIS A 14 0.99 9.13 16.79
C HIS A 14 1.49 8.40 18.05
N SER A 15 0.67 8.36 19.09
CA SER A 15 0.99 7.65 20.34
C SER A 15 0.50 6.21 20.30
N TYR A 16 1.29 5.29 20.87
CA TYR A 16 0.99 3.86 20.91
C TYR A 16 1.02 3.34 22.35
N PRO A 17 0.25 2.29 22.68
CA PRO A 17 -0.60 1.47 21.78
C PRO A 17 -1.86 2.21 21.29
N THR A 18 -2.31 1.90 20.07
CA THR A 18 -3.51 2.49 19.44
C THR A 18 -4.32 1.42 18.72
N THR A 19 -5.61 1.68 18.49
CA THR A 19 -6.49 0.78 17.72
C THR A 19 -6.66 1.25 16.28
N THR A 20 -7.11 0.34 15.41
CA THR A 20 -7.58 0.68 14.05
C THR A 20 -8.65 1.78 14.10
N ALA A 21 -9.61 1.70 15.03
CA ALA A 21 -10.68 2.68 15.18
C ALA A 21 -10.15 4.08 15.56
N ASP A 22 -9.22 4.16 16.53
CA ASP A 22 -8.57 5.42 16.92
C ASP A 22 -7.80 6.06 15.76
N LEU A 23 -7.11 5.25 14.95
CA LEU A 23 -6.37 5.73 13.78
C LEU A 23 -7.31 6.29 12.71
N ILE A 24 -8.45 5.62 12.47
CA ILE A 24 -9.48 6.10 11.56
C ILE A 24 -10.12 7.39 12.09
N GLU A 25 -10.44 7.46 13.38
CA GLU A 25 -11.03 8.66 13.98
C GLU A 25 -10.08 9.86 13.93
N THR A 26 -8.80 9.64 14.20
CA THR A 26 -7.81 10.72 14.30
C THR A 26 -7.27 11.16 12.93
N HIS A 27 -7.00 10.20 12.03
CA HIS A 27 -6.29 10.44 10.77
C HIS A 27 -7.07 9.96 9.54
N GLY A 28 -8.34 9.58 9.68
CA GLY A 28 -9.13 8.97 8.60
C GLY A 28 -9.25 9.82 7.34
N ASP A 29 -9.30 11.15 7.48
CA ASP A 29 -9.38 12.10 6.37
C ASP A 29 -8.04 12.29 5.61
N LEU A 30 -6.97 11.66 6.07
CA LEU A 30 -5.65 11.82 5.46
C LEU A 30 -5.61 11.16 4.08
N GLU A 31 -5.39 11.96 3.04
CA GLU A 31 -5.24 11.46 1.68
C GLU A 31 -3.86 10.83 1.43
N ILE A 32 -3.88 9.63 0.85
CA ILE A 32 -2.73 8.84 0.47
C ILE A 32 -2.70 8.74 -1.05
N ALA A 33 -1.76 9.44 -1.67
CA ALA A 33 -1.51 9.35 -3.11
C ALA A 33 -0.61 8.14 -3.46
N PHE A 34 -0.94 7.47 -4.55
CA PHE A 34 -0.17 6.37 -5.15
C PHE A 34 -0.20 6.48 -6.69
N PRO A 35 0.63 5.71 -7.43
CA PRO A 35 0.82 5.93 -8.87
C PRO A 35 -0.46 5.96 -9.72
N ASN A 36 -1.47 5.19 -9.35
CA ASN A 36 -2.72 5.08 -10.11
C ASN A 36 -3.95 5.64 -9.38
N GLY A 37 -3.76 6.52 -8.38
CA GLY A 37 -4.90 7.10 -7.68
C GLY A 37 -4.58 7.70 -6.32
N THR A 38 -5.64 7.92 -5.55
CA THR A 38 -5.58 8.43 -4.18
C THR A 38 -6.69 7.77 -3.38
N GLU A 39 -6.41 7.51 -2.11
CA GLU A 39 -7.35 6.91 -1.16
C GLU A 39 -7.14 7.52 0.21
N THR A 40 -8.16 7.55 1.07
CA THR A 40 -8.00 8.06 2.44
C THR A 40 -7.52 6.95 3.38
N LEU A 41 -6.81 7.35 4.44
CA LEU A 41 -6.36 6.42 5.48
C LEU A 41 -7.54 5.67 6.11
N GLY A 42 -8.70 6.33 6.25
CA GLY A 42 -9.93 5.71 6.72
C GLY A 42 -10.45 4.61 5.80
N ASP A 43 -10.38 4.79 4.48
CA ASP A 43 -10.81 3.77 3.51
C ASP A 43 -9.88 2.55 3.54
N VAL A 44 -8.56 2.78 3.70
CA VAL A 44 -7.56 1.72 3.83
C VAL A 44 -7.79 0.92 5.10
N PHE A 45 -7.82 1.58 6.26
CA PHE A 45 -7.99 0.90 7.55
C PHE A 45 -9.41 0.37 7.77
N GLY A 46 -10.42 0.90 7.06
CA GLY A 46 -11.77 0.36 7.07
C GLY A 46 -11.88 -1.05 6.46
N ARG A 47 -10.84 -1.51 5.74
CA ARG A 47 -10.72 -2.89 5.22
C ARG A 47 -10.02 -3.84 6.19
N VAL A 48 -9.41 -3.29 7.24
CA VAL A 48 -8.65 -4.04 8.23
C VAL A 48 -9.57 -4.39 9.39
N ASP A 49 -9.52 -5.64 9.85
CA ASP A 49 -10.22 -6.04 11.07
C ASP A 49 -9.72 -5.24 12.29
N GLU A 50 -10.56 -5.12 13.30
CA GLU A 50 -10.20 -4.39 14.53
C GLU A 50 -8.94 -4.98 15.16
N SER A 51 -7.88 -4.17 15.21
CA SER A 51 -6.54 -4.56 15.63
C SER A 51 -5.92 -3.49 16.51
N THR A 52 -5.08 -3.91 17.45
CA THR A 52 -4.25 -3.01 18.25
C THR A 52 -2.83 -3.03 17.72
N PHE A 53 -2.26 -1.85 17.52
CA PHE A 53 -0.87 -1.66 17.11
C PHE A 53 -0.08 -1.21 18.33
N GLU A 54 1.01 -1.90 18.65
CA GLU A 54 1.91 -1.53 19.75
C GLU A 54 2.94 -0.49 19.29
N THR A 55 3.18 -0.39 17.98
CA THR A 55 4.19 0.48 17.40
C THR A 55 3.73 1.15 16.10
N ALA A 56 4.39 2.26 15.75
CA ALA A 56 4.22 2.93 14.47
C ALA A 56 4.60 2.05 13.27
N GLU A 57 5.57 1.15 13.45
CA GLU A 57 5.99 0.23 12.39
C GLU A 57 4.87 -0.75 12.05
N GLU A 58 4.20 -1.33 13.06
CA GLU A 58 3.06 -2.23 12.84
C GLU A 58 1.90 -1.53 12.12
N ALA A 59 1.56 -0.30 12.52
CA ALA A 59 0.52 0.47 11.84
C ALA A 59 0.88 0.79 10.37
N ARG A 60 2.16 1.09 10.09
CA ARG A 60 2.63 1.35 8.72
C ARG A 60 2.61 0.09 7.87
N LEU A 61 3.10 -1.03 8.41
CA LEU A 61 3.06 -2.31 7.72
C LEU A 61 1.61 -2.70 7.40
N MET A 62 0.70 -2.50 8.35
CA MET A 62 -0.70 -2.76 8.13
C MET A 62 -1.30 -1.86 7.04
N LEU A 63 -0.99 -0.56 7.07
CA LEU A 63 -1.39 0.37 6.03
C LEU A 63 -0.93 -0.12 4.65
N TYR A 64 0.34 -0.53 4.51
CA TYR A 64 0.88 -1.01 3.24
C TYR A 64 0.21 -2.30 2.75
N SER A 65 -0.12 -3.22 3.67
CA SER A 65 -0.82 -4.46 3.34
C SER A 65 -2.29 -4.28 2.97
N ALA A 66 -2.94 -3.24 3.49
CA ALA A 66 -4.37 -2.97 3.27
C ALA A 66 -4.67 -2.10 2.04
N LEU A 67 -3.64 -1.51 1.43
CA LEU A 67 -3.79 -0.71 0.21
C LEU A 67 -4.38 -1.55 -0.93
N GLY A 68 -5.33 -0.94 -1.64
CA GLY A 68 -5.98 -1.57 -2.77
C GLY A 68 -5.05 -1.81 -3.96
N ASP A 69 -5.52 -2.62 -4.90
CA ASP A 69 -4.81 -3.05 -6.12
C ASP A 69 -4.33 -1.88 -7.02
N ALA A 70 -4.88 -0.67 -6.83
CA ALA A 70 -4.44 0.54 -7.51
C ALA A 70 -3.03 1.00 -7.05
N ALA A 71 -2.62 0.64 -5.83
CA ALA A 71 -1.30 0.96 -5.27
C ALA A 71 -0.17 0.06 -5.82
N ILE A 72 -0.50 -1.08 -6.44
CA ILE A 72 0.47 -2.04 -7.01
C ILE A 72 1.29 -1.44 -8.17
N GLY A 73 0.76 -0.41 -8.85
CA GLY A 73 1.39 0.16 -10.04
C GLY A 73 0.93 -0.52 -11.34
N ARG A 74 1.85 -0.83 -12.26
CA ARG A 74 1.50 -1.51 -13.51
C ARG A 74 1.25 -3.00 -13.26
N LYS A 75 0.00 -3.42 -13.42
CA LYS A 75 -0.39 -4.84 -13.39
C LYS A 75 0.07 -5.55 -14.67
N PHE A 76 0.19 -6.88 -14.60
CA PHE A 76 0.53 -7.76 -15.73
C PHE A 76 1.93 -7.53 -16.32
N TYR A 77 2.95 -7.41 -15.47
CA TYR A 77 4.37 -7.42 -15.89
C TYR A 77 4.84 -8.83 -16.28
N SER A 78 3.99 -9.60 -16.97
CA SER A 78 4.30 -10.95 -17.47
C SER A 78 5.11 -10.93 -18.76
N ASP A 79 5.33 -9.76 -19.38
CA ASP A 79 6.26 -9.63 -20.52
C ASP A 79 7.72 -9.90 -20.14
N ARG A 80 8.01 -9.97 -18.83
CA ARG A 80 9.32 -10.33 -18.28
C ARG A 80 9.36 -11.70 -17.60
N ASP A 81 8.30 -12.51 -17.76
CA ASP A 81 8.36 -13.89 -17.31
C ASP A 81 9.47 -14.60 -18.13
N PRO A 82 10.46 -15.23 -17.48
CA PRO A 82 11.51 -15.92 -18.19
C PRO A 82 10.91 -17.06 -19.00
N THR A 83 11.34 -17.21 -20.25
CA THR A 83 10.89 -18.32 -21.08
C THR A 83 11.18 -19.64 -20.37
N ARG A 84 10.18 -20.52 -20.31
CA ARG A 84 10.35 -21.86 -19.72
C ARG A 84 11.35 -22.67 -20.56
N LEU A 85 12.03 -23.62 -19.91
CA LEU A 85 12.73 -24.68 -20.64
C LEU A 85 11.71 -25.42 -21.53
N ASP A 86 12.02 -25.56 -22.83
CA ASP A 86 11.18 -26.13 -23.90
C ASP A 86 10.06 -25.22 -24.46
N GLU A 87 10.08 -23.90 -24.20
CA GLU A 87 9.25 -22.92 -24.94
C GLU A 87 10.13 -21.97 -25.78
N ASP A 88 9.73 -21.74 -27.03
CA ASP A 88 10.25 -20.63 -27.82
C ASP A 88 9.64 -19.32 -27.31
N GLY A 89 10.49 -18.39 -26.89
CA GLY A 89 10.07 -17.11 -26.32
C GLY A 89 9.38 -16.20 -27.35
N PRO A 90 8.74 -15.11 -26.90
CA PRO A 90 8.13 -14.16 -27.82
C PRO A 90 9.16 -13.62 -28.82
N GLU A 91 8.76 -13.47 -30.08
CA GLU A 91 9.65 -12.93 -31.11
C GLU A 91 10.17 -11.55 -30.70
N PRO A 92 11.50 -11.32 -30.74
CA PRO A 92 12.07 -10.04 -30.37
C PRO A 92 11.58 -8.95 -31.32
N VAL A 93 10.85 -7.97 -30.78
CA VAL A 93 10.27 -6.85 -31.54
C VAL A 93 11.22 -5.65 -31.68
N SER A 94 12.47 -5.78 -31.24
CA SER A 94 13.50 -4.74 -31.35
C SER A 94 14.64 -5.21 -32.24
N LEU A 95 15.11 -4.30 -33.12
CA LEU A 95 16.24 -4.48 -34.06
C LEU A 95 17.60 -4.56 -33.34
#